data_AF-A0AAD8Q9G0-F1
#
_entry.id   AF-A0AAD8Q9G0-F1
#
_cell.length_a   1.000
_cell.length_b   1.000
_cell.length_c   1.000
_cell.angle_alpha   90.00
_cell.angle_beta   90.00
_cell.angle_gamma   90.00
#
_symmetry.space_group_name_H-M   'P 1'
#
loop_
_entity.id
_entity.type
_entity.pdbx_description
1 polymer ?
#
loop_
_entity_poly.entity_id
_entity_poly.type
_entity_poly.pdbx_seq_one_letter_code
_entity_poly.pdbx_strand_id
1 'polypeptide(L)'
;MTSAKNIRKRPRGQTPHIECSPEETHSASSSPQKRLHMQRANSQEARNLYSSTMVSVLHRARCRGQANGHTSHAKDTVYQNVPRLFKEDSKASSLRGKAPLTGFGRSVESYRSANLTILRLYDCELFHKDVEDRFTRTPSPCLDPPIPKDLWPYFDVLDDDDTELATSTSEDIRISKQLRQAMEALANAEPKLFPGWDEELRPPYVQIHHASSFI
;
A
#
# COMPACT_ATOMS: atom_id res chain seq x y z
N MET A 1 10.51 -56.65 25.35
CA MET A 1 11.84 -56.71 26.01
C MET A 1 12.33 -55.27 26.20
N THR A 2 12.31 -54.80 27.46
CA THR A 2 13.33 -53.96 28.15
C THR A 2 13.88 -52.70 27.43
N SER A 3 13.99 -51.51 28.00
CA SER A 3 14.15 -51.12 29.40
C SER A 3 13.98 -49.60 29.57
N ALA A 4 13.41 -49.19 30.70
CA ALA A 4 13.35 -47.82 31.20
C ALA A 4 14.67 -47.37 31.87
N LYS A 5 14.83 -46.05 32.06
CA LYS A 5 15.64 -45.29 33.06
C LYS A 5 15.31 -43.79 32.80
N ASN A 6 14.61 -42.96 33.59
CA ASN A 6 14.43 -42.69 35.02
C ASN A 6 15.68 -42.15 35.74
N ILE A 7 15.47 -41.19 36.68
CA ILE A 7 16.40 -40.57 37.70
C ILE A 7 16.90 -39.14 37.31
N ARG A 8 16.85 -38.05 38.11
CA ARG A 8 16.52 -37.76 39.54
C ARG A 8 16.20 -36.27 39.77
N LYS A 9 15.59 -36.00 40.94
CA LYS A 9 15.11 -34.72 41.51
C LYS A 9 16.12 -34.05 42.49
N ARG A 10 15.89 -32.73 42.74
CA ARG A 10 16.02 -31.93 44.01
C ARG A 10 17.43 -31.47 44.45
N PRO A 11 17.60 -30.48 45.39
CA PRO A 11 16.62 -29.75 46.24
C PRO A 11 16.79 -28.20 46.39
N ARG A 12 15.84 -27.63 47.17
CA ARG A 12 15.75 -26.29 47.80
C ARG A 12 16.89 -25.96 48.78
N GLY A 13 17.18 -24.66 48.93
CA GLY A 13 17.84 -24.05 50.10
C GLY A 13 17.07 -22.81 50.58
N GLN A 14 17.00 -22.65 51.91
CA GLN A 14 16.21 -21.67 52.69
C GLN A 14 17.16 -20.75 53.49
N THR A 15 16.86 -19.43 53.52
CA THR A 15 16.96 -18.40 54.62
C THR A 15 18.26 -18.21 55.43
N PRO A 16 18.63 -16.95 55.82
CA PRO A 16 17.99 -16.27 56.97
C PRO A 16 17.80 -14.74 56.92
N HIS A 17 16.96 -14.28 57.85
CA HIS A 17 16.64 -12.92 58.30
C HIS A 17 17.86 -12.11 58.79
N ILE A 18 17.87 -10.79 58.52
CA ILE A 18 18.46 -9.77 59.40
C ILE A 18 17.53 -8.54 59.40
N GLU A 19 17.09 -8.17 60.59
CA GLU A 19 16.36 -6.95 60.96
C GLU A 19 17.37 -5.88 61.39
N CYS A 20 17.21 -4.63 60.93
CA CYS A 20 17.72 -3.42 61.60
C CYS A 20 17.15 -2.16 60.91
N SER A 21 16.25 -1.45 61.61
CA SER A 21 15.95 -0.02 61.47
C SER A 21 16.99 0.79 62.30
N PRO A 22 17.16 2.13 62.21
CA PRO A 22 16.15 3.15 61.86
C PRO A 22 16.63 4.37 61.01
N GLU A 23 15.65 5.24 60.73
CA GLU A 23 15.70 6.69 60.47
C GLU A 23 16.82 7.28 59.58
N GLU A 24 16.40 7.92 58.48
CA GLU A 24 16.75 9.34 58.22
C GLU A 24 15.91 9.92 57.07
N THR A 25 15.34 11.09 57.34
CA THR A 25 14.76 12.05 56.40
C THR A 25 15.68 12.34 55.21
N HIS A 26 15.11 12.63 54.02
CA HIS A 26 15.44 13.80 53.17
C HIS A 26 15.03 13.60 51.69
N SER A 27 14.26 14.57 51.22
CA SER A 27 14.42 15.21 49.91
C SER A 27 13.87 14.52 48.65
N ALA A 28 12.87 15.19 48.09
CA ALA A 28 12.39 15.09 46.73
C ALA A 28 13.53 15.03 45.71
N SER A 29 13.55 13.97 44.90
CA SER A 29 14.44 13.80 43.75
C SER A 29 13.63 13.19 42.62
N SER A 30 12.83 14.03 41.95
CA SER A 30 12.22 13.68 40.67
C SER A 30 13.32 13.62 39.62
N SER A 31 13.85 12.42 39.34
CA SER A 31 14.93 12.22 38.37
C SER A 31 14.56 12.78 36.97
N PRO A 32 15.48 13.52 36.30
CA PRO A 32 15.27 14.07 34.95
C PRO A 32 14.98 13.00 33.88
N GLN A 33 15.37 11.75 34.13
CA GLN A 33 15.25 10.65 33.18
C GLN A 33 13.80 10.22 32.90
N LYS A 34 12.87 10.37 33.87
CA LYS A 34 11.46 10.00 33.65
C LYS A 34 10.72 11.00 32.75
N ARG A 35 11.13 12.28 32.72
CA ARG A 35 10.53 13.30 31.83
C ARG A 35 10.90 13.11 30.36
N LEU A 36 12.13 12.73 30.07
CA LEU A 36 12.60 12.50 28.69
C LEU A 36 11.96 11.27 28.03
N HIS A 37 11.71 10.21 28.80
CA HIS A 37 11.06 9.01 28.26
C HIS A 37 9.57 9.21 27.96
N MET A 38 8.87 10.00 28.80
CA MET A 38 7.46 10.33 28.59
C MET A 38 7.26 11.31 27.42
N GLN A 39 8.18 12.27 27.22
CA GLN A 39 8.15 13.16 26.05
C GLN A 39 8.46 12.43 24.73
N ARG A 40 9.32 11.39 24.73
CA ARG A 40 9.58 10.56 23.54
C ARG A 40 8.40 9.65 23.17
N ALA A 41 7.75 9.02 24.13
CA ALA A 41 6.57 8.20 23.88
C ALA A 41 5.41 9.04 23.30
N ASN A 42 5.17 10.22 23.89
CA ASN A 42 4.12 11.14 23.42
C ASN A 42 4.44 11.74 22.02
N SER A 43 5.73 11.91 21.69
CA SER A 43 6.16 12.36 20.35
C SER A 43 6.04 11.26 19.28
N GLN A 44 6.14 9.99 19.65
CA GLN A 44 5.96 8.86 18.73
C GLN A 44 4.48 8.55 18.50
N GLU A 45 3.64 8.65 19.53
CA GLU A 45 2.18 8.53 19.38
C GLU A 45 1.59 9.71 18.61
N ALA A 46 2.05 10.94 18.84
CA ALA A 46 1.63 12.10 18.06
C ALA A 46 2.09 12.03 16.59
N ARG A 47 3.25 11.43 16.30
CA ARG A 47 3.70 11.19 14.91
C ARG A 47 2.92 10.06 14.22
N ASN A 48 2.45 9.06 14.97
CA ASN A 48 1.60 8.00 14.42
C ASN A 48 0.15 8.44 14.19
N LEU A 49 -0.36 9.42 14.95
CA LEU A 49 -1.69 10.02 14.73
C LEU A 49 -1.70 11.01 13.56
N TYR A 50 -0.57 11.64 13.23
CA TYR A 50 -0.42 12.51 12.05
C TYR A 50 -0.13 11.76 10.74
N SER A 51 0.03 10.43 10.80
CA SER A 51 0.31 9.58 9.63
C SER A 51 -0.95 8.85 9.12
N SER A 52 -2.15 9.29 9.50
CA SER A 52 -3.36 8.90 8.80
C SER A 52 -3.39 9.68 7.48
N THR A 53 -2.90 9.06 6.40
CA THR A 53 -2.94 9.68 5.07
C THR A 53 -4.39 9.91 4.69
N MET A 54 -4.85 11.15 4.90
CA MET A 54 -6.21 11.60 4.63
C MET A 54 -6.63 11.29 3.19
N VAL A 55 -5.67 11.39 2.26
CA VAL A 55 -5.84 11.06 0.84
C VAL A 55 -4.87 9.95 0.45
N SER A 56 -5.38 8.81 0.00
CA SER A 56 -4.58 7.72 -0.56
C SER A 56 -4.72 7.70 -2.08
N VAL A 57 -3.60 7.75 -2.81
CA VAL A 57 -3.60 7.52 -4.26
C VAL A 57 -3.18 6.08 -4.52
N LEU A 58 -4.01 5.35 -5.27
CA LEU A 58 -3.78 3.97 -5.65
C LEU A 58 -3.85 3.83 -7.17
N HIS A 59 -3.13 2.85 -7.69
CA HIS A 59 -2.98 2.65 -9.13
C HIS A 59 -3.49 1.27 -9.53
N ARG A 60 -4.53 1.22 -10.36
CA ARG A 60 -5.15 -0.03 -10.83
C ARG A 60 -4.78 -0.28 -12.28
N ALA A 61 -3.94 -1.29 -12.53
CA ALA A 61 -3.72 -1.80 -13.87
C ALA A 61 -4.84 -2.79 -14.22
N ARG A 62 -5.49 -2.56 -15.35
CA ARG A 62 -6.56 -3.40 -15.88
C ARG A 62 -6.12 -4.04 -17.19
N CYS A 63 -6.37 -5.32 -17.34
CA CYS A 63 -6.17 -6.06 -18.59
C CYS A 63 -7.46 -6.80 -18.97
N ARG A 64 -7.86 -6.75 -20.24
CA ARG A 64 -9.06 -7.45 -20.72
C ARG A 64 -8.75 -8.87 -21.17
N GLY A 65 -7.46 -9.18 -21.39
CA GLY A 65 -6.99 -10.47 -21.87
C GLY A 65 -7.38 -10.73 -23.32
N GLN A 66 -7.62 -9.67 -24.10
CA GLN A 66 -8.09 -9.79 -25.49
C GLN A 66 -6.93 -9.90 -26.49
N ALA A 67 -5.78 -9.30 -26.18
CA ALA A 67 -4.59 -9.34 -27.01
C ALA A 67 -3.74 -10.61 -26.78
N ASN A 68 -2.98 -11.01 -27.80
CA ASN A 68 -2.03 -12.14 -27.69
C ASN A 68 -0.97 -11.84 -26.61
N GLY A 69 -0.68 -12.81 -25.75
CA GLY A 69 0.22 -12.64 -24.59
C GLY A 69 -0.45 -12.06 -23.32
N HIS A 70 -1.72 -11.67 -23.39
CA HIS A 70 -2.45 -11.08 -22.25
C HIS A 70 -3.47 -12.03 -21.59
N THR A 71 -3.69 -13.22 -22.15
CA THR A 71 -4.74 -14.16 -21.70
C THR A 71 -4.55 -14.66 -20.28
N SER A 72 -3.32 -14.67 -19.77
CA SER A 72 -2.96 -15.10 -18.42
C SER A 72 -2.90 -13.94 -17.40
N HIS A 73 -3.09 -12.68 -17.84
CA HIS A 73 -2.98 -11.52 -16.96
C HIS A 73 -4.13 -11.49 -15.94
N ALA A 74 -3.82 -11.03 -14.74
CA ALA A 74 -4.87 -10.67 -13.79
C ALA A 74 -5.71 -9.52 -14.36
N LYS A 75 -7.04 -9.68 -14.36
CA LYS A 75 -7.97 -8.68 -14.93
C LYS A 75 -7.80 -7.30 -14.31
N ASP A 76 -7.56 -7.25 -13.01
CA ASP A 76 -7.33 -6.01 -12.26
C ASP A 76 -6.32 -6.27 -11.14
N THR A 77 -5.28 -5.45 -11.08
CA THR A 77 -4.31 -5.46 -9.98
C THR A 77 -4.08 -4.03 -9.49
N VAL A 78 -4.00 -3.84 -8.17
CA VAL A 78 -3.83 -2.53 -7.54
C VAL A 78 -2.43 -2.42 -6.93
N TYR A 79 -1.82 -1.24 -7.07
CA TYR A 79 -0.46 -0.93 -6.65
C TYR A 79 -0.43 0.41 -5.91
N GLN A 80 0.60 0.61 -5.08
CA GLN A 80 0.89 1.90 -4.44
C GLN A 80 1.68 2.86 -5.34
N ASN A 81 2.26 2.37 -6.43
CA ASN A 81 3.07 3.15 -7.36
C ASN A 81 2.46 3.09 -8.76
N VAL A 82 2.73 4.12 -9.56
CA VAL A 82 2.34 4.16 -10.98
C VAL A 82 2.95 2.95 -11.69
N PRO A 83 2.17 2.16 -12.44
CA PRO A 83 2.67 0.96 -13.08
C PRO A 83 3.48 1.29 -14.33
N ARG A 84 4.37 0.37 -14.70
CA ARG A 84 5.17 0.40 -15.93
C ARG A 84 5.58 -1.02 -16.33
N LEU A 85 6.25 -1.16 -17.46
CA LEU A 85 7.06 -2.33 -17.76
C LEU A 85 8.50 -2.08 -17.33
N PHE A 86 9.17 -3.16 -16.96
CA PHE A 86 10.54 -3.17 -16.49
C PHE A 86 11.43 -3.78 -17.57
N LYS A 87 12.73 -3.50 -17.48
CA LYS A 87 13.75 -4.15 -18.28
C LYS A 87 13.55 -5.67 -18.30
N GLU A 88 13.79 -6.29 -19.44
CA GLU A 88 13.61 -7.73 -19.71
C GLU A 88 12.14 -8.21 -19.70
N ASP A 89 11.16 -7.33 -19.49
CA ASP A 89 9.77 -7.69 -19.70
C ASP A 89 9.50 -7.97 -21.17
N SER A 90 8.67 -8.98 -21.41
CA SER A 90 8.17 -9.32 -22.73
C SER A 90 6.82 -8.68 -23.05
N LYS A 91 6.37 -8.74 -24.30
CA LYS A 91 4.99 -8.37 -24.67
C LYS A 91 3.92 -9.19 -23.93
N ALA A 92 4.28 -10.37 -23.40
CA ALA A 92 3.41 -11.17 -22.54
C ALA A 92 3.43 -10.76 -21.05
N SER A 93 4.28 -9.82 -20.65
CA SER A 93 4.38 -9.36 -19.27
C SER A 93 3.24 -8.41 -18.92
N SER A 94 2.75 -8.47 -17.69
CA SER A 94 1.68 -7.57 -17.25
C SER A 94 2.23 -6.21 -16.80
N LEU A 95 1.50 -5.15 -17.15
CA LEU A 95 1.70 -3.80 -16.64
C LEU A 95 1.58 -3.81 -15.11
N ARG A 96 2.66 -3.46 -14.40
CA ARG A 96 2.70 -3.63 -12.93
C ARG A 96 3.45 -2.51 -12.21
N GLY A 97 3.07 -2.28 -10.97
CA GLY A 97 3.87 -1.53 -10.01
C GLY A 97 4.85 -2.45 -9.26
N LYS A 98 5.66 -1.87 -8.36
CA LYS A 98 6.68 -2.62 -7.60
C LYS A 98 6.12 -3.74 -6.71
N ALA A 99 4.97 -3.53 -6.09
CA ALA A 99 4.34 -4.51 -5.20
C ALA A 99 2.81 -4.45 -5.33
N PRO A 100 2.14 -5.56 -5.68
CA PRO A 100 0.69 -5.61 -5.74
C PRO A 100 0.08 -5.60 -4.33
N LEU A 101 -1.03 -4.88 -4.18
CA LEU A 101 -1.84 -4.90 -2.98
C LEU A 101 -2.79 -6.10 -3.02
N THR A 102 -2.52 -7.10 -2.19
CA THR A 102 -3.39 -8.27 -2.03
C THR A 102 -4.67 -7.90 -1.28
N GLY A 103 -5.82 -8.48 -1.66
CA GLY A 103 -7.10 -8.29 -0.96
C GLY A 103 -7.98 -7.15 -1.47
N PHE A 104 -7.53 -6.37 -2.45
CA PHE A 104 -8.29 -5.23 -3.00
C PHE A 104 -9.42 -5.63 -3.96
N GLY A 105 -9.43 -6.88 -4.43
CA GLY A 105 -10.26 -7.33 -5.56
C GLY A 105 -11.76 -7.48 -5.29
N ARG A 106 -12.26 -7.25 -4.07
CA ARG A 106 -13.70 -7.37 -3.77
C ARG A 106 -14.33 -6.16 -3.08
N SER A 107 -13.61 -5.42 -2.24
CA SER A 107 -14.08 -4.11 -1.75
C SER A 107 -12.90 -3.21 -1.38
N VAL A 108 -12.77 -2.11 -2.13
CA VAL A 108 -11.84 -1.01 -1.88
C VAL A 108 -12.07 -0.35 -0.52
N GLU A 109 -13.24 -0.56 0.09
CA GLU A 109 -13.56 -0.10 1.45
C GLU A 109 -12.66 -0.74 2.53
N SER A 110 -11.86 -1.75 2.18
CA SER A 110 -10.94 -2.41 3.11
C SER A 110 -9.71 -1.55 3.47
N TYR A 111 -9.41 -0.46 2.75
CA TYR A 111 -8.45 0.55 3.20
C TYR A 111 -9.12 1.45 4.26
N ARG A 112 -9.38 0.85 5.43
CA ARG A 112 -10.16 1.42 6.54
C ARG A 112 -9.57 2.68 7.19
N SER A 113 -8.40 3.14 6.77
CA SER A 113 -7.73 4.30 7.37
C SER A 113 -7.72 5.55 6.51
N ALA A 114 -8.05 5.48 5.21
CA ALA A 114 -8.03 6.66 4.34
C ALA A 114 -9.43 7.29 4.23
N ASN A 115 -9.51 8.59 4.48
CA ASN A 115 -10.77 9.34 4.37
C ASN A 115 -11.17 9.52 2.90
N LEU A 116 -10.19 9.76 2.01
CA LEU A 116 -10.34 9.89 0.56
C LEU A 116 -9.38 8.92 -0.13
N THR A 117 -9.86 8.17 -1.13
CA THR A 117 -9.04 7.30 -1.97
C THR A 117 -9.22 7.67 -3.43
N ILE A 118 -8.13 8.00 -4.10
CA ILE A 118 -8.10 8.26 -5.55
C ILE A 118 -7.54 7.02 -6.22
N LEU A 119 -8.35 6.36 -7.04
CA LEU A 119 -7.96 5.17 -7.78
C LEU A 119 -7.74 5.57 -9.24
N ARG A 120 -6.47 5.64 -9.65
CA ARG A 120 -6.09 5.86 -11.05
C ARG A 120 -6.14 4.56 -11.83
N LEU A 121 -6.84 4.54 -12.96
CA LEU A 121 -6.96 3.37 -13.82
C LEU A 121 -5.95 3.46 -14.97
N TYR A 122 -5.34 2.31 -15.29
CA TYR A 122 -4.38 2.13 -16.36
C TYR A 122 -4.83 0.95 -17.22
N ASP A 123 -4.82 1.12 -18.54
CA ASP A 123 -5.16 0.04 -19.47
C ASP A 123 -3.87 -0.63 -19.96
N CYS A 124 -3.67 -1.89 -19.57
CA CYS A 124 -2.49 -2.68 -19.89
C CYS A 124 -2.33 -2.87 -21.41
N GLU A 125 -3.42 -3.12 -22.12
CA GLU A 125 -3.36 -3.40 -23.56
C GLU A 125 -3.11 -2.12 -24.36
N LEU A 126 -3.70 -1.01 -23.93
CA LEU A 126 -3.41 0.31 -24.51
C LEU A 126 -1.94 0.68 -24.29
N PHE A 127 -1.43 0.49 -23.07
CA PHE A 127 -0.03 0.80 -22.76
C PHE A 127 0.94 -0.03 -23.61
N HIS A 128 0.69 -1.33 -23.79
CA HIS A 128 1.54 -2.18 -24.64
C HIS A 128 1.55 -1.74 -26.11
N LYS A 129 0.43 -1.17 -26.61
CA LYS A 129 0.39 -0.57 -27.95
C LYS A 129 1.24 0.70 -28.03
N ASP A 130 1.19 1.53 -26.98
CA ASP A 130 1.93 2.79 -26.93
C ASP A 130 3.46 2.60 -26.89
N VAL A 131 3.93 1.46 -26.35
CA VAL A 131 5.36 1.12 -26.25
C VAL A 131 5.76 -0.05 -27.16
N GLU A 132 4.95 -0.37 -28.17
CA GLU A 132 5.14 -1.54 -29.00
C GLU A 132 6.49 -1.54 -29.76
N ASP A 133 6.93 -0.35 -30.17
CA ASP A 133 8.17 -0.11 -30.90
C ASP A 133 9.43 -0.28 -30.05
N ARG A 134 9.29 -0.31 -28.72
CA ARG A 134 10.40 -0.53 -27.78
C ARG A 134 10.76 -1.99 -27.58
N PHE A 135 9.92 -2.92 -28.03
CA PHE A 135 10.23 -4.34 -27.92
C PHE A 135 11.09 -4.81 -29.10
N THR A 136 12.15 -5.54 -28.78
CA THR A 136 13.00 -6.19 -29.77
C THR A 136 12.71 -7.69 -29.79
N ARG A 137 12.72 -8.26 -31.00
CA ARG A 137 12.56 -9.71 -31.17
C ARG A 137 13.86 -10.38 -30.77
N THR A 138 13.83 -11.16 -29.70
CA THR A 138 14.93 -12.06 -29.36
C THR A 138 15.13 -13.13 -30.44
N PRO A 139 16.38 -13.55 -30.72
CA PRO A 139 16.65 -14.58 -31.70
C PRO A 139 15.88 -15.87 -31.35
N SER A 140 15.00 -16.30 -32.25
CA SER A 140 14.35 -17.60 -32.10
C SER A 140 15.41 -18.68 -32.20
N PRO A 141 15.43 -19.68 -31.29
CA PRO A 141 16.15 -20.91 -31.56
C PRO A 141 15.62 -21.48 -32.89
N CYS A 142 16.50 -21.98 -33.75
CA CYS A 142 16.14 -22.57 -35.03
C CYS A 142 15.45 -23.92 -34.76
N LEU A 143 14.14 -23.87 -34.47
CA LEU A 143 13.33 -25.02 -34.11
C LEU A 143 12.54 -25.51 -35.33
N ASP A 144 12.56 -26.83 -35.54
CA ASP A 144 11.62 -27.56 -36.39
C ASP A 144 10.84 -28.52 -35.48
N PRO A 145 9.53 -28.32 -35.26
CA PRO A 145 8.63 -27.38 -35.95
C PRO A 145 8.79 -25.89 -35.52
N PRO A 146 8.30 -24.95 -36.35
CA PRO A 146 8.34 -23.51 -36.04
C PRO A 146 7.53 -23.18 -34.78
N ILE A 147 7.93 -22.09 -34.11
CA ILE A 147 7.30 -21.63 -32.87
C ILE A 147 5.83 -21.25 -33.10
N PRO A 148 4.88 -21.80 -32.30
CA PRO A 148 3.47 -21.41 -32.35
C PRO A 148 3.26 -19.91 -32.17
N LYS A 149 2.26 -19.35 -32.89
CA LYS A 149 2.06 -17.89 -32.90
C LYS A 149 1.73 -17.28 -31.54
N ASP A 150 1.10 -18.05 -30.67
CA ASP A 150 0.70 -17.61 -29.33
C ASP A 150 1.91 -17.44 -28.39
N LEU A 151 3.08 -17.97 -28.77
CA LEU A 151 4.31 -17.82 -28.00
C LEU A 151 5.16 -16.61 -28.43
N TRP A 152 4.91 -16.00 -29.59
CA TRP A 152 5.68 -14.84 -30.07
C TRP A 152 5.77 -13.69 -29.05
N PRO A 153 4.71 -13.32 -28.30
CA PRO A 153 4.81 -12.24 -27.32
C PRO A 153 5.83 -12.48 -26.21
N TYR A 154 6.24 -13.73 -25.96
CA TYR A 154 7.28 -14.06 -24.99
C TYR A 154 8.70 -13.85 -25.54
N PHE A 155 8.86 -13.74 -26.86
CA PHE A 155 10.13 -13.50 -27.54
C PHE A 155 10.37 -12.04 -27.90
N ASP A 156 9.36 -11.17 -27.76
CA ASP A 156 9.49 -9.72 -27.94
C ASP A 156 9.75 -9.09 -26.57
N VAL A 157 10.97 -8.61 -26.31
CA VAL A 157 11.48 -8.21 -24.98
C VAL A 157 11.96 -6.76 -24.97
N LEU A 158 11.90 -6.09 -23.83
CA LEU A 158 12.51 -4.78 -23.60
C LEU A 158 14.01 -4.92 -23.29
N ASP A 159 14.87 -4.49 -24.21
CA ASP A 159 16.34 -4.69 -24.10
C ASP A 159 17.03 -3.68 -23.17
N ASP A 160 16.72 -2.38 -23.31
CA ASP A 160 17.58 -1.32 -22.79
C ASP A 160 17.24 -0.99 -21.33
N ASP A 161 16.06 -0.40 -21.14
CA ASP A 161 15.63 0.27 -19.91
C ASP A 161 14.15 0.00 -19.61
N ASP A 162 13.77 0.23 -18.36
CA ASP A 162 12.37 0.32 -17.95
C ASP A 162 11.61 1.31 -18.85
N THR A 163 10.31 1.05 -19.04
CA THR A 163 9.48 2.01 -19.76
C THR A 163 9.23 3.25 -18.92
N GLU A 164 8.74 4.29 -19.59
CA GLU A 164 8.10 5.40 -18.91
C GLU A 164 6.94 4.92 -18.03
N LEU A 165 6.59 5.73 -17.03
CA LEU A 165 5.42 5.49 -16.21
C LEU A 165 4.16 5.54 -17.09
N ALA A 166 3.24 4.60 -16.87
CA ALA A 166 1.99 4.60 -17.62
C ALA A 166 1.16 5.85 -17.36
N THR A 167 0.46 6.32 -18.40
CA THR A 167 -0.53 7.39 -18.30
C THR A 167 -1.86 6.81 -17.84
N SER A 168 -2.50 7.43 -16.85
CA SER A 168 -3.81 6.98 -16.38
C SER A 168 -4.89 7.30 -17.42
N THR A 169 -5.74 6.32 -17.72
CA THR A 169 -6.87 6.49 -18.65
C THR A 169 -8.08 7.11 -17.99
N SER A 170 -8.24 6.94 -16.67
CA SER A 170 -9.28 7.58 -15.87
C SER A 170 -8.93 7.58 -14.39
N GLU A 171 -9.72 8.32 -13.60
CA GLU A 171 -9.63 8.35 -12.14
C GLU A 171 -11.01 8.05 -11.54
N ASP A 172 -11.02 7.29 -10.44
CA ASP A 172 -12.21 7.00 -9.62
C ASP A 172 -11.95 7.50 -8.20
N ILE A 173 -12.80 8.40 -7.70
CA ILE A 173 -12.64 9.03 -6.39
C ILE A 173 -13.62 8.37 -5.42
N ARG A 174 -13.08 7.84 -4.32
CA ARG A 174 -13.86 7.18 -3.27
C ARG A 174 -13.70 7.91 -1.96
N ILE A 175 -14.84 8.28 -1.38
CA ILE A 175 -14.90 9.02 -0.12
C ILE A 175 -15.42 8.07 0.94
N SER A 176 -14.74 7.99 2.08
CA SER A 176 -15.21 7.25 3.24
C SER A 176 -16.57 7.78 3.70
N LYS A 177 -17.38 6.91 4.30
CA LYS A 177 -18.70 7.30 4.81
C LYS A 177 -18.58 8.43 5.86
N GLN A 178 -17.59 8.34 6.75
CA GLN A 178 -17.36 9.32 7.80
C GLN A 178 -17.02 10.69 7.22
N LEU A 179 -16.09 10.76 6.26
CA LEU A 179 -15.74 12.01 5.60
C LEU A 179 -16.93 12.58 4.84
N ARG A 180 -17.68 11.75 4.10
CA ARG A 180 -18.88 12.19 3.39
C ARG A 180 -19.89 12.82 4.34
N GLN A 181 -20.17 12.19 5.48
CA GLN A 181 -21.08 12.74 6.50
C GLN A 181 -20.58 14.07 7.08
N ALA A 182 -19.28 14.17 7.36
CA ALA A 182 -18.70 15.42 7.85
C ALA A 182 -18.78 16.54 6.82
N MET A 183 -18.51 16.25 5.54
CA MET A 183 -18.64 17.20 4.43
C MET A 183 -20.10 17.65 4.24
N GLU A 184 -21.06 16.73 4.31
CA GLU A 184 -22.49 17.05 4.25
C GLU A 184 -22.91 17.96 5.40
N ALA A 185 -22.44 17.70 6.62
CA ALA A 185 -22.70 18.55 7.78
C ALA A 185 -22.11 19.96 7.60
N LEU A 186 -20.87 20.07 7.09
CA LEU A 186 -20.23 21.35 6.77
C LEU A 186 -20.95 22.11 5.66
N ALA A 187 -21.37 21.41 4.60
CA ALA A 187 -22.12 22.02 3.51
C ALA A 187 -23.50 22.52 3.95
N ASN A 188 -24.15 21.84 4.90
CA ASN A 188 -25.40 22.32 5.50
C ASN A 188 -25.19 23.53 6.42
N ALA A 189 -24.07 23.58 7.15
CA ALA A 189 -23.74 24.70 8.03
C ALA A 189 -23.31 25.95 7.24
N GLU A 190 -22.53 25.76 6.17
CA GLU A 190 -21.97 26.83 5.34
C GLU A 190 -22.23 26.59 3.83
N PRO A 191 -23.49 26.69 3.36
CA PRO A 191 -23.85 26.35 1.97
C PRO A 191 -23.12 27.17 0.91
N LYS A 192 -22.69 28.39 1.25
CA LYS A 192 -21.97 29.29 0.34
C LYS A 192 -20.52 28.87 0.12
N LEU A 193 -19.91 28.16 1.07
CA LEU A 193 -18.51 27.73 0.99
C LEU A 193 -18.36 26.35 0.33
N PHE A 194 -19.41 25.53 0.37
CA PHE A 194 -19.39 24.17 -0.16
C PHE A 194 -20.59 23.86 -1.09
N PRO A 195 -20.89 24.71 -2.10
CA PRO A 195 -21.94 24.39 -3.07
C PRO A 195 -21.53 23.16 -3.88
N GLY A 196 -22.38 22.13 -3.93
CA GLY A 196 -22.16 20.95 -4.78
C GLY A 196 -20.77 20.30 -4.58
N TRP A 197 -20.28 20.27 -3.33
CA TRP A 197 -18.88 19.93 -3.02
C TRP A 197 -18.42 18.57 -3.56
N ASP A 198 -19.33 17.65 -3.82
CA ASP A 198 -19.07 16.32 -4.37
C ASP A 198 -19.04 16.28 -5.91
N GLU A 199 -19.70 17.22 -6.59
CA GLU A 199 -19.71 17.35 -8.06
C GLU A 199 -18.40 17.98 -8.60
N GLU A 200 -17.72 18.79 -7.77
CA GLU A 200 -16.53 19.55 -8.16
C GLU A 200 -15.20 19.01 -7.59
N LEU A 201 -15.16 17.73 -7.17
CA LEU A 201 -13.93 17.13 -6.65
C LEU A 201 -12.87 16.98 -7.74
N ARG A 202 -12.01 17.98 -7.83
CA ARG A 202 -10.88 18.03 -8.76
C ARG A 202 -9.57 18.24 -8.00
N PRO A 203 -8.45 17.70 -8.49
CA PRO A 203 -7.14 18.05 -7.97
C PRO A 203 -6.98 19.58 -7.91
N PRO A 204 -6.44 20.15 -6.82
CA PRO A 204 -5.78 19.47 -5.69
C PRO A 204 -6.69 19.04 -4.51
N TYR A 205 -8.01 18.89 -4.72
CA TYR A 205 -9.00 18.44 -3.72
C TYR A 205 -9.05 19.30 -2.46
N VAL A 206 -8.90 20.62 -2.65
CA VAL A 206 -8.79 21.63 -1.59
C VAL A 206 -10.01 21.59 -0.65
N GLN A 207 -11.20 21.36 -1.22
CA GLN A 207 -12.46 21.31 -0.48
C GLN A 207 -12.44 20.24 0.61
N ILE A 208 -11.85 19.08 0.31
CA ILE A 208 -11.76 17.99 1.26
C ILE A 208 -10.63 18.26 2.25
N HIS A 209 -9.47 18.73 1.78
CA HIS A 209 -8.28 18.95 2.61
C HIS A 209 -8.61 19.74 3.89
N HIS A 210 -9.37 20.83 3.77
CA HIS A 210 -9.77 21.65 4.92
C HIS A 210 -10.78 21.00 5.85
N ALA A 211 -11.68 20.14 5.34
CA ALA A 211 -12.68 19.49 6.17
C ALA A 211 -12.09 18.40 7.08
N SER A 212 -10.97 17.79 6.68
CA SER A 212 -10.34 16.74 7.49
C SER A 212 -9.78 17.20 8.83
N SER A 213 -9.44 18.48 8.99
CA SER A 213 -8.96 18.98 10.29
C SER A 213 -10.06 19.01 11.36
N PHE A 214 -11.32 18.80 10.95
CA PHE A 214 -12.49 18.82 11.83
C PHE A 214 -13.01 17.41 12.19
N ILE A 215 -12.36 16.36 11.69
CA ILE A 215 -12.69 14.93 11.92
C ILE A 215 -11.61 14.29 12.78
#